data_AF-Q8ZXU0-F1
#
_entry.id   AF-Q8ZXU0-F1
#
_cell.length_a   1.000
_cell.length_b   1.000
_cell.length_c   1.000
_cell.angle_alpha   90.00
_cell.angle_beta   90.00
_cell.angle_gamma   90.00
#
_symmetry.space_group_name_H-M   'P 1'
#
loop_
_entity.id
_entity.type
_entity.pdbx_description
1 polymer ?
#
loop_
_entity_poly.entity_id
_entity_poly.type
_entity_poly.pdbx_seq_one_letter_code
_entity_poly.pdbx_strand_id
1 'polypeptide(L)'
;MRSLGSKRSLYLRLFRHGLELSELLDGVARGLRAPSEIKILADTSIILASMLLEERDRVIMLSISDLLEGLSRLQIPVLVSSTTIFDAWSALAKRAIRQDLLPAKIISMIESFISSPSNIIVLIHKATPLVEGRLNIKWEPLTHEDVYAASEATSTNMLKELGIHDIFIVSTAKRLGAYLLTADRKLRFLKYAVLDKGVMVVIPCSWVIASYYRKHVGPRYVQSQRAVDIFQYVVEKESRIKSLVNRFEQCMR
;
A
#
# COMPACT_ATOMS: atom_id res chain seq x y z
N MET A 1 11.33 -22.13 -20.59
CA MET A 1 12.22 -21.42 -19.66
C MET A 1 11.49 -20.19 -19.14
N ARG A 2 11.08 -20.14 -17.86
CA ARG A 2 10.30 -19.02 -17.30
C ARG A 2 11.23 -17.94 -16.74
N SER A 3 10.90 -16.68 -17.02
CA SER A 3 11.68 -15.46 -16.76
C SER A 3 11.99 -15.23 -15.28
N LEU A 4 13.15 -15.68 -14.80
CA LEU A 4 13.66 -15.33 -13.47
C LEU A 4 14.06 -13.83 -13.36
N GLY A 5 14.28 -13.15 -14.49
CA GLY A 5 14.64 -11.72 -14.53
C GLY A 5 13.52 -10.75 -14.11
N SER A 6 12.24 -11.08 -14.33
CA SER A 6 11.13 -10.14 -14.06
C SER A 6 10.75 -10.07 -12.57
N LYS A 7 10.70 -11.22 -11.88
CA LYS A 7 10.36 -11.27 -10.44
C LYS A 7 11.42 -10.63 -9.56
N ARG A 8 12.70 -10.85 -9.87
CA ARG A 8 13.81 -10.28 -9.11
C ARG A 8 13.82 -8.75 -9.18
N SER A 9 13.67 -8.20 -10.38
CA SER A 9 13.58 -6.75 -10.60
C SER A 9 12.41 -6.14 -9.82
N LEU A 10 11.26 -6.82 -9.81
CA LEU A 10 10.10 -6.39 -9.04
C LEU A 10 10.38 -6.37 -7.52
N TYR A 11 10.94 -7.44 -6.96
CA TYR A 11 11.22 -7.48 -5.51
C TYR A 11 12.21 -6.41 -5.07
N LEU A 12 13.25 -6.16 -5.88
CA LEU A 12 14.20 -5.08 -5.60
C LEU A 12 13.52 -3.70 -5.63
N ARG A 13 12.56 -3.48 -6.54
CA ARG A 13 11.78 -2.23 -6.58
C ARG A 13 10.89 -2.06 -5.36
N LEU A 14 10.14 -3.09 -4.98
CA LEU A 14 9.29 -3.07 -3.78
C LEU A 14 10.11 -2.87 -2.50
N PHE A 15 11.29 -3.49 -2.44
CA PHE A 15 12.23 -3.30 -1.33
C PHE A 15 12.78 -1.88 -1.29
N ARG A 16 13.15 -1.31 -2.45
CA ARG A 16 13.59 0.09 -2.56
C ARG A 16 12.54 1.07 -2.03
N HIS A 17 11.29 0.96 -2.48
CA HIS A 17 10.23 1.83 -1.97
C HIS A 17 9.96 1.63 -0.47
N GLY A 18 10.11 0.41 0.03
CA GLY A 18 10.07 0.13 1.46
C GLY A 18 11.19 0.85 2.24
N LEU A 19 12.40 0.91 1.69
CA LEU A 19 13.53 1.63 2.29
C LEU A 19 13.31 3.14 2.24
N GLU A 20 12.90 3.68 1.08
CA GLU A 20 12.60 5.10 0.88
C GLU A 20 11.53 5.56 1.87
N LEU A 21 10.42 4.82 1.98
CA LEU A 21 9.39 5.13 2.97
C LEU A 21 9.94 5.05 4.40
N SER A 22 10.67 4.00 4.75
CA SER A 22 11.27 3.86 6.10
C SER A 22 12.18 5.04 6.45
N GLU A 23 12.97 5.55 5.50
CA GLU A 23 13.81 6.73 5.67
C GLU A 23 12.99 8.01 5.87
N LEU A 24 11.94 8.20 5.06
CA LEU A 24 11.05 9.36 5.21
C LEU A 24 10.36 9.37 6.57
N LEU A 25 9.85 8.23 7.04
CA LEU A 25 9.19 8.11 8.34
C LEU A 25 10.12 8.46 9.51
N ASP A 26 11.38 8.03 9.45
CA ASP A 26 12.39 8.39 10.46
C ASP A 26 12.79 9.87 10.36
N GLY A 27 12.82 10.44 9.16
CA GLY A 27 12.98 11.88 8.96
C GLY A 27 11.88 12.68 9.67
N VAL A 28 10.61 12.26 9.54
CA VAL A 28 9.48 12.87 10.27
C VAL A 28 9.64 12.66 11.79
N ALA A 29 9.98 11.44 12.23
CA ALA A 29 10.16 11.14 13.65
C ALA A 29 11.26 12.00 14.32
N ARG A 30 12.27 12.42 13.54
CA ARG A 30 13.37 13.30 13.99
C ARG A 30 13.08 14.79 13.79
N GLY A 31 11.90 15.16 13.29
CA GLY A 31 11.53 16.54 13.00
C GLY A 31 12.25 17.16 11.80
N LEU A 32 12.86 16.33 10.93
CA LEU A 32 13.57 16.78 9.72
C LEU A 32 12.64 16.98 8.52
N ARG A 33 11.39 16.50 8.60
CA ARG A 33 10.38 16.59 7.54
C ARG A 33 9.00 16.83 8.16
N ALA A 34 8.14 17.55 7.45
CA ALA A 34 6.75 17.69 7.87
C ALA A 34 5.96 16.40 7.54
N PRO A 35 5.05 15.94 8.42
CA PRO A 35 4.17 14.80 8.13
C PRO A 35 3.37 14.94 6.83
N SER A 36 3.00 16.18 6.48
CA SER A 36 2.22 16.52 5.28
C SER A 36 2.98 16.32 3.96
N GLU A 37 4.31 16.19 4.00
CA GLU A 37 5.12 15.87 2.80
C GLU A 37 4.93 14.41 2.36
N ILE A 38 4.46 13.54 3.25
CA ILE A 38 4.28 12.12 2.98
C ILE A 38 2.81 11.84 2.74
N LYS A 39 2.50 11.33 1.55
CA LYS A 39 1.15 10.89 1.18
C LYS A 39 1.14 9.38 1.04
N ILE A 40 0.27 8.72 1.78
CA ILE A 40 0.03 7.28 1.66
C ILE A 40 -1.39 7.10 1.12
N LEU A 41 -1.58 6.30 0.07
CA LEU A 41 -2.89 5.90 -0.42
C LEU A 41 -3.06 4.40 -0.13
N ALA A 42 -4.05 4.05 0.70
CA ALA A 42 -4.36 2.66 1.01
C ALA A 42 -5.46 2.11 0.08
N ASP A 43 -5.27 0.89 -0.40
CA ASP A 43 -6.26 0.17 -1.20
C ASP A 43 -7.22 -0.68 -0.33
N THR A 44 -8.17 -1.33 -1.00
CA THR A 44 -9.18 -2.19 -0.37
C THR A 44 -8.57 -3.31 0.46
N SER A 45 -7.46 -3.88 0.02
CA SER A 45 -6.83 -5.01 0.70
C SER A 45 -6.22 -4.62 2.04
N ILE A 46 -5.77 -3.37 2.22
CA ILE A 46 -5.30 -2.86 3.51
C ILE A 46 -6.46 -2.72 4.51
N ILE A 47 -7.60 -2.21 4.05
CA ILE A 47 -8.81 -2.13 4.87
C ILE A 47 -9.25 -3.52 5.31
N LEU A 48 -9.38 -4.45 4.36
CA LEU A 48 -9.81 -5.81 4.64
C LEU A 48 -8.84 -6.53 5.59
N ALA A 49 -7.53 -6.41 5.39
CA ALA A 49 -6.53 -7.01 6.25
C ALA A 49 -6.45 -6.36 7.64
N SER A 50 -6.90 -5.13 7.82
CA SER A 50 -7.02 -4.56 9.17
C SER A 50 -8.22 -5.12 9.96
N MET A 51 -9.23 -5.63 9.26
CA MET A 51 -10.53 -6.01 9.81
C MET A 51 -10.73 -7.52 9.94
N LEU A 52 -10.12 -8.30 9.05
CA LEU A 52 -10.36 -9.73 8.92
C LEU A 52 -9.17 -10.50 9.49
N LEU A 53 -9.25 -10.83 10.78
CA LEU A 53 -8.31 -11.71 11.48
C LEU A 53 -8.43 -13.15 11.00
N GLU A 54 -7.89 -13.44 9.81
CA GLU A 54 -7.63 -14.81 9.38
C GLU A 54 -6.21 -15.23 9.81
N GLU A 55 -6.08 -16.38 10.48
CA GLU A 55 -4.81 -16.87 11.03
C GLU A 55 -3.69 -17.03 9.98
N ARG A 56 -4.05 -17.26 8.71
CA ARG A 56 -3.09 -17.48 7.62
C ARG A 56 -2.31 -16.21 7.25
N ASP A 57 -2.86 -15.03 7.48
CA ASP A 57 -2.24 -13.75 7.10
C ASP A 57 -1.73 -12.94 8.30
N ARG A 58 -1.66 -13.55 9.50
CA ARG A 58 -1.38 -12.87 10.77
C ARG A 58 -0.10 -12.02 10.75
N VAL A 59 0.96 -12.47 10.07
CA VAL A 59 2.21 -11.70 9.93
C VAL A 59 2.00 -10.43 9.09
N ILE A 60 1.30 -10.55 7.96
CA ILE A 60 0.97 -9.41 7.09
C ILE A 60 0.09 -8.42 7.85
N MET A 61 -0.88 -8.91 8.61
CA MET A 61 -1.78 -8.04 9.36
C MET A 61 -1.08 -7.31 10.51
N LEU A 62 -0.26 -8.01 11.31
CA LEU A 62 0.55 -7.34 12.34
C LEU A 62 1.43 -6.26 11.71
N SER A 63 2.00 -6.54 10.53
CA SER A 63 2.78 -5.56 9.76
C SER A 63 1.95 -4.35 9.32
N ILE A 64 0.68 -4.55 8.95
CA ILE A 64 -0.25 -3.47 8.57
C ILE A 64 -0.63 -2.65 9.80
N SER A 65 -1.02 -3.30 10.90
CA SER A 65 -1.37 -2.61 12.15
C SER A 65 -0.20 -1.78 12.67
N ASP A 66 1.00 -2.36 12.72
CA ASP A 66 2.22 -1.65 13.15
C ASP A 66 2.53 -0.45 12.24
N LEU A 67 2.33 -0.60 10.93
CA LEU A 67 2.54 0.49 9.97
C LEU A 67 1.50 1.59 10.15
N LEU A 68 0.21 1.26 10.23
CA LEU A 68 -0.88 2.24 10.40
C LEU A 68 -0.76 2.98 11.74
N GLU A 69 -0.42 2.26 12.82
CA GLU A 69 -0.15 2.86 14.12
C GLU A 69 1.07 3.79 14.07
N GLY A 70 2.15 3.36 13.42
CA GLY A 70 3.35 4.19 13.20
C GLY A 70 3.02 5.48 12.44
N LEU A 71 2.23 5.39 11.36
CA LEU A 71 1.77 6.55 10.61
C LEU A 71 0.89 7.47 11.45
N SER A 72 0.01 6.91 12.30
CA SER A 72 -0.83 7.67 13.21
C SER A 72 -0.02 8.43 14.25
N ARG A 73 0.97 7.78 14.88
CA ARG A 73 1.86 8.41 15.87
C ARG A 73 2.66 9.56 15.26
N LEU A 74 3.05 9.43 13.99
CA LEU A 74 3.74 10.46 13.22
C LEU A 74 2.81 11.50 12.61
N GLN A 75 1.49 11.39 12.82
CA GLN A 75 0.47 12.28 12.23
C GLN A 75 0.53 12.35 10.70
N ILE A 76 1.00 11.28 10.04
CA ILE A 76 1.09 11.19 8.58
C ILE A 76 -0.28 10.78 8.04
N PRO A 77 -0.89 11.53 7.12
CA PRO A 77 -2.23 11.21 6.63
C PRO A 77 -2.23 9.92 5.78
N VAL A 78 -3.19 9.05 6.05
CA VAL A 78 -3.49 7.87 5.22
C VAL A 78 -4.73 8.18 4.40
N LEU A 79 -4.56 8.33 3.10
CA LEU A 79 -5.62 8.59 2.15
C LEU A 79 -6.31 7.28 1.79
N VAL A 80 -7.64 7.30 1.72
CA VAL A 80 -8.46 6.16 1.31
C VAL A 80 -9.53 6.67 0.36
N SER A 81 -9.70 6.06 -0.81
CA SER A 81 -10.78 6.50 -1.70
C SER A 81 -12.15 5.99 -1.26
N SER A 82 -13.18 6.77 -1.57
CA SER A 82 -14.60 6.37 -1.49
C SER A 82 -14.89 5.05 -2.23
N THR A 83 -14.24 4.83 -3.39
CA THR A 83 -14.34 3.58 -4.13
C THR A 83 -13.72 2.40 -3.38
N THR A 84 -12.57 2.61 -2.74
CA THR A 84 -11.92 1.62 -1.86
C THR A 84 -12.81 1.25 -0.66
N ILE A 85 -13.48 2.23 -0.05
CA ILE A 85 -14.42 1.99 1.06
C ILE A 85 -15.62 1.17 0.58
N PHE A 86 -16.19 1.52 -0.58
CA PHE A 86 -17.30 0.79 -1.16
C PHE A 86 -16.92 -0.66 -1.51
N ASP A 87 -15.74 -0.87 -2.09
CA ASP A 87 -15.23 -2.20 -2.40
C ASP A 87 -15.02 -3.04 -1.13
N ALA A 88 -14.48 -2.44 -0.07
CA ALA A 88 -14.31 -3.10 1.22
C ALA A 88 -15.67 -3.51 1.81
N TRP A 89 -16.66 -2.60 1.78
CA TRP A 89 -18.02 -2.89 2.21
C TRP A 89 -18.65 -4.03 1.42
N SER A 90 -18.55 -3.99 0.08
CA SER A 90 -19.08 -5.03 -0.81
C SER A 90 -18.42 -6.39 -0.56
N ALA A 91 -17.10 -6.42 -0.33
CA ALA A 91 -16.36 -7.63 0.00
C ALA A 91 -16.78 -8.21 1.36
N LEU A 92 -16.93 -7.38 2.38
CA LEU A 92 -17.41 -7.79 3.70
C LEU A 92 -18.86 -8.26 3.64
N ALA A 93 -19.74 -7.59 2.89
CA ALA A 93 -21.15 -7.98 2.72
C ALA A 93 -21.27 -9.35 2.04
N LYS A 94 -20.46 -9.62 1.01
CA LYS A 94 -20.41 -10.95 0.35
C LYS A 94 -19.94 -12.05 1.30
N ARG A 95 -19.02 -11.75 2.22
CA ARG A 95 -18.57 -12.68 3.27
C ARG A 95 -19.62 -12.86 4.37
N ALA A 96 -20.31 -11.79 4.72
CA ALA A 96 -21.34 -11.77 5.74
C ALA A 96 -22.53 -12.65 5.40
N ILE A 97 -22.95 -12.67 4.12
CA ILE A 97 -23.97 -13.61 3.61
C ILE A 97 -23.57 -15.08 3.86
N ARG A 98 -22.27 -15.37 3.98
CA ARG A 98 -21.75 -16.73 4.24
C ARG A 98 -21.49 -17.02 5.72
N GLN A 99 -21.55 -16.01 6.59
CA GLN A 99 -21.10 -16.07 8.00
C GLN A 99 -22.10 -15.44 9.00
N ASP A 100 -23.34 -15.15 8.58
CA ASP A 100 -24.38 -14.47 9.39
C ASP A 100 -23.91 -13.17 10.08
N LEU A 101 -23.05 -12.40 9.42
CA LEU A 101 -22.66 -11.07 9.91
C LEU A 101 -23.75 -10.05 9.56
N LEU A 102 -24.25 -9.34 10.58
CA LEU A 102 -25.24 -8.28 10.38
C LEU A 102 -24.64 -7.08 9.61
N PRO A 103 -25.37 -6.45 8.67
CA PRO A 103 -24.91 -5.25 7.97
C PRO A 103 -24.44 -4.12 8.89
N ALA A 104 -25.08 -3.94 10.05
CA ALA A 104 -24.68 -2.96 11.06
C ALA A 104 -23.26 -3.19 11.61
N LYS A 105 -22.84 -4.46 11.74
CA LYS A 105 -21.49 -4.81 12.18
C LYS A 105 -20.45 -4.45 11.11
N ILE A 106 -20.77 -4.62 9.83
CA ILE A 106 -19.90 -4.23 8.72
C ILE A 106 -19.69 -2.72 8.70
N ILE A 107 -20.77 -1.95 8.86
CA ILE A 107 -20.71 -0.48 8.93
C ILE A 107 -19.83 -0.06 10.12
N SER A 108 -20.07 -0.62 11.31
CA SER A 108 -19.26 -0.34 12.50
C SER A 108 -17.79 -0.69 12.32
N MET A 109 -17.46 -1.78 11.62
CA MET A 109 -16.06 -2.13 11.31
C MET A 109 -15.41 -1.08 10.40
N ILE A 110 -16.10 -0.64 9.35
CA ILE A 110 -15.60 0.39 8.43
C ILE A 110 -15.45 1.74 9.13
N GLU A 111 -16.44 2.15 9.91
CA GLU A 111 -16.35 3.37 10.74
C GLU A 111 -15.18 3.27 11.72
N SER A 112 -15.00 2.14 12.39
CA SER A 112 -13.87 1.92 13.29
C SER A 112 -12.53 2.06 12.58
N PHE A 113 -12.38 1.57 11.36
CA PHE A 113 -11.15 1.75 10.59
C PHE A 113 -10.93 3.22 10.23
N ILE A 114 -11.95 3.91 9.73
CA ILE A 114 -11.80 5.31 9.30
C ILE A 114 -11.58 6.23 10.51
N SER A 115 -12.20 5.94 11.65
CA SER A 115 -12.06 6.72 12.89
C SER A 115 -10.86 6.33 13.74
N SER A 116 -10.30 5.13 13.53
CA SER A 116 -9.15 4.61 14.26
C SER A 116 -8.22 3.87 13.30
N PRO A 117 -7.11 4.50 12.85
CA PRO A 117 -6.48 5.71 13.40
C PRO A 117 -7.02 7.07 12.89
N SER A 118 -6.87 8.13 13.69
CA SER A 118 -7.42 9.49 13.45
C SER A 118 -6.78 10.25 12.28
N ASN A 119 -5.74 9.69 11.65
CA ASN A 119 -5.03 10.25 10.51
C ASN A 119 -5.58 9.76 9.16
N ILE A 120 -6.65 8.96 9.13
CA ILE A 120 -7.26 8.54 7.88
C ILE A 120 -8.09 9.68 7.29
N ILE A 121 -7.86 9.95 6.01
CA ILE A 121 -8.57 10.96 5.22
C ILE A 121 -9.27 10.27 4.05
N VAL A 122 -10.58 10.44 3.96
CA VAL A 122 -11.37 9.86 2.87
C VAL A 122 -11.37 10.79 1.66
N LEU A 123 -10.92 10.26 0.51
CA LEU A 123 -10.96 10.91 -0.79
C LEU A 123 -12.28 10.61 -1.50
N ILE A 124 -13.14 11.63 -1.61
CA ILE A 124 -14.41 11.49 -2.35
C ILE A 124 -14.19 11.85 -3.82
N HIS A 125 -14.39 10.86 -4.69
CA HIS A 125 -14.43 11.01 -6.13
C HIS A 125 -15.85 11.45 -6.53
N LYS A 126 -15.97 12.44 -7.42
CA LYS A 126 -17.17 13.25 -7.77
C LYS A 126 -18.42 12.47 -8.30
N ALA A 127 -18.53 11.16 -8.08
CA ALA A 127 -19.69 10.34 -8.44
C ALA A 127 -20.41 9.69 -7.24
N THR A 128 -19.92 9.86 -6.01
CA THR A 128 -20.45 9.11 -4.84
C THR A 128 -21.04 10.06 -3.80
N PRO A 129 -22.38 10.12 -3.63
CA PRO A 129 -23.01 10.89 -2.56
C PRO A 129 -23.06 10.02 -1.32
N LEU A 130 -21.95 9.86 -0.61
CA LEU A 130 -21.95 9.11 0.65
C LEU A 130 -21.03 9.77 1.67
N VAL A 131 -21.65 10.07 2.82
CA VAL A 131 -21.06 10.44 4.11
C VAL A 131 -20.54 11.87 4.22
N GLU A 132 -21.45 12.85 4.34
CA GLU A 132 -21.12 14.10 5.05
C GLU A 132 -21.53 13.95 6.53
N GLY A 133 -20.61 14.24 7.45
CA GLY A 133 -20.98 14.51 8.85
C GLY A 133 -20.19 13.82 9.96
N ARG A 134 -19.30 12.84 9.70
CA ARG A 134 -18.52 12.17 10.77
C ARG A 134 -17.08 11.78 10.43
N LEU A 135 -16.62 12.06 9.21
CA LEU A 135 -15.31 11.62 8.71
C LEU A 135 -14.42 12.82 8.37
N ASN A 136 -13.09 12.66 8.52
CA ASN A 136 -12.13 13.63 8.00
C ASN A 136 -12.06 13.49 6.47
N ILE A 137 -12.87 14.28 5.77
CA ILE A 137 -13.09 14.15 4.33
C ILE A 137 -12.23 15.17 3.58
N LYS A 138 -11.52 14.69 2.57
CA LYS A 138 -10.89 15.56 1.57
C LYS A 138 -11.49 15.27 0.20
N TRP A 139 -11.93 16.34 -0.45
CA TRP A 139 -12.47 16.26 -1.79
C TRP A 139 -11.33 16.12 -2.81
N GLU A 140 -11.41 15.08 -3.66
CA GLU A 140 -10.48 14.88 -4.78
C GLU A 140 -11.30 14.57 -6.05
N PRO A 141 -11.41 15.51 -6.99
CA PRO A 141 -12.14 15.26 -8.23
C PRO A 141 -11.44 14.15 -9.03
N LEU A 142 -12.23 13.29 -9.69
CA LEU A 142 -11.69 12.43 -10.75
C LEU A 142 -11.24 13.33 -11.88
N THR A 143 -9.99 13.19 -12.31
CA THR A 143 -9.46 13.96 -13.43
C THR A 143 -9.74 13.25 -14.75
N HIS A 144 -9.58 13.98 -15.87
CA HIS A 144 -9.63 13.37 -17.19
C HIS A 144 -8.52 12.33 -17.38
N GLU A 145 -7.38 12.50 -16.72
CA GLU A 145 -6.27 11.53 -16.73
C GLU A 145 -6.67 10.22 -16.05
N ASP A 146 -7.38 10.29 -14.92
CA ASP A 146 -7.85 9.09 -14.21
C ASP A 146 -8.83 8.27 -15.08
N VAL A 147 -9.72 8.96 -15.80
CA VAL A 147 -10.68 8.34 -16.75
C VAL A 147 -9.97 7.79 -17.98
N TYR A 148 -9.00 8.55 -18.51
CA TYR A 148 -8.21 8.13 -19.66
C TYR A 148 -7.35 6.89 -19.35
N ALA A 149 -6.71 6.84 -18.18
CA ALA A 149 -5.96 5.68 -17.72
C ALA A 149 -6.84 4.42 -17.62
N ALA A 150 -8.08 4.56 -17.11
CA ALA A 150 -9.05 3.46 -17.09
C ALA A 150 -9.44 3.01 -18.51
N SER A 151 -9.63 3.96 -19.43
CA SER A 151 -9.94 3.68 -20.84
C SER A 151 -8.78 2.99 -21.57
N GLU A 152 -7.54 3.42 -21.35
CA GLU A 152 -6.34 2.82 -21.93
C GLU A 152 -6.09 1.40 -21.39
N ALA A 153 -6.34 1.19 -20.09
CA ALA A 153 -6.27 -0.14 -19.50
C ALA A 153 -7.35 -1.10 -20.07
N THR A 154 -8.46 -0.55 -20.56
CA THR A 154 -9.52 -1.32 -21.25
C THR A 154 -9.05 -1.85 -22.60
N SER A 155 -8.38 -1.01 -23.38
CA SER A 155 -7.94 -1.35 -24.75
C SER A 155 -6.74 -2.30 -24.78
N THR A 156 -5.99 -2.41 -23.69
CA THR A 156 -4.73 -3.19 -23.59
C THR A 156 -4.90 -4.60 -22.98
N ASN A 157 -6.13 -5.11 -22.85
CA ASN A 157 -6.48 -6.32 -22.08
C ASN A 157 -6.08 -6.26 -20.58
N MET A 158 -5.62 -5.11 -20.07
CA MET A 158 -5.19 -4.97 -18.68
C MET A 158 -6.37 -4.99 -17.71
N LEU A 159 -7.56 -4.53 -18.14
CA LEU A 159 -8.81 -4.69 -17.39
C LEU A 159 -9.22 -6.15 -17.13
N LYS A 160 -8.73 -7.12 -17.92
CA LYS A 160 -8.99 -8.54 -17.64
C LYS A 160 -8.14 -9.05 -16.48
N GLU A 161 -6.96 -8.46 -16.29
CA GLU A 161 -6.04 -8.79 -15.19
C GLU A 161 -6.36 -7.97 -13.93
N LEU A 162 -6.80 -6.71 -14.10
CA LEU A 162 -7.02 -5.70 -13.05
C LEU A 162 -8.45 -5.17 -13.09
N GLY A 163 -9.09 -5.02 -11.93
CA GLY A 163 -10.38 -4.36 -11.87
C GLY A 163 -10.29 -2.88 -12.25
N ILE A 164 -11.41 -2.28 -12.66
CA ILE A 164 -11.47 -0.84 -12.94
C ILE A 164 -11.08 0.00 -11.71
N HIS A 165 -11.45 -0.46 -10.50
CA HIS A 165 -11.09 0.18 -9.23
C HIS A 165 -9.59 0.16 -8.95
N ASP A 166 -8.89 -0.93 -9.30
CA ASP A 166 -7.44 -1.06 -9.17
C ASP A 166 -6.72 0.02 -9.99
N ILE A 167 -7.17 0.25 -11.23
CA ILE A 167 -6.59 1.24 -12.13
C ILE A 167 -6.81 2.66 -11.60
N PHE A 168 -8.01 2.97 -11.10
CA PHE A 168 -8.29 4.27 -10.50
C PHE A 168 -7.38 4.55 -9.29
N ILE A 169 -7.18 3.56 -8.42
CA ILE A 169 -6.31 3.70 -7.24
C ILE A 169 -4.86 3.95 -7.67
N VAL A 170 -4.35 3.20 -8.66
CA VAL A 170 -2.99 3.38 -9.18
C VAL A 170 -2.80 4.75 -9.82
N SER A 171 -3.77 5.21 -10.62
CA SER A 171 -3.74 6.54 -11.23
C SER A 171 -3.77 7.65 -10.17
N THR A 172 -4.64 7.51 -9.17
CA THR A 172 -4.74 8.44 -8.05
C THR A 172 -3.44 8.51 -7.26
N ALA A 173 -2.81 7.36 -6.96
CA ALA A 173 -1.53 7.32 -6.27
C ALA A 173 -0.43 8.05 -7.08
N LYS A 174 -0.36 7.81 -8.39
CA LYS A 174 0.59 8.47 -9.30
C LYS A 174 0.41 9.99 -9.27
N ARG A 175 -0.81 10.46 -9.51
CA ARG A 175 -1.16 11.89 -9.58
C ARG A 175 -0.84 12.61 -8.27
N LEU A 176 -1.13 11.97 -7.13
CA LEU A 176 -0.86 12.55 -5.82
C LEU A 176 0.62 12.52 -5.43
N GLY A 177 1.46 11.76 -6.13
CA GLY A 177 2.81 11.42 -5.70
C GLY A 177 2.79 10.60 -4.40
N ALA A 178 1.75 9.78 -4.21
CA ALA A 178 1.54 9.02 -2.99
C ALA A 178 2.18 7.63 -3.08
N TYR A 179 2.57 7.09 -1.93
CA TYR A 179 2.90 5.68 -1.81
C TYR A 179 1.61 4.87 -1.81
N LEU A 180 1.45 3.96 -2.77
CA LEU A 180 0.34 3.03 -2.81
C LEU A 180 0.61 1.88 -1.85
N LEU A 181 -0.12 1.83 -0.74
CA LEU A 181 -0.06 0.75 0.23
C LEU A 181 -1.07 -0.35 -0.17
N THR A 182 -0.56 -1.55 -0.45
CA THR A 182 -1.40 -2.67 -0.93
C THR A 182 -0.95 -4.02 -0.39
N ALA A 183 -1.93 -4.87 -0.10
CA ALA A 183 -1.81 -6.29 0.13
C ALA A 183 -2.57 -7.10 -0.95
N ASP A 184 -2.83 -6.59 -2.16
CA ASP A 184 -3.45 -7.38 -3.24
C ASP A 184 -2.35 -7.95 -4.16
N ARG A 185 -2.31 -9.27 -4.36
CA ARG A 185 -1.29 -9.90 -5.22
C ARG A 185 -1.28 -9.31 -6.64
N LYS A 186 -2.43 -8.98 -7.22
CA LYS A 186 -2.55 -8.41 -8.57
C LYS A 186 -1.94 -7.02 -8.65
N LEU A 187 -2.25 -6.15 -7.68
CA LEU A 187 -1.65 -4.82 -7.54
C LEU A 187 -0.14 -4.91 -7.26
N ARG A 188 0.29 -5.92 -6.50
CA ARG A 188 1.70 -6.20 -6.19
C ARG A 188 2.53 -6.62 -7.40
N PHE A 189 1.93 -7.29 -8.39
CA PHE A 189 2.58 -7.79 -9.60
C PHE A 189 2.33 -6.93 -10.84
N LEU A 190 1.74 -5.75 -10.68
CA LEU A 190 1.35 -4.88 -11.78
C LEU A 190 2.46 -4.75 -12.82
N LYS A 191 2.17 -5.25 -14.03
CA LYS A 191 2.86 -4.84 -15.26
C LYS A 191 2.84 -3.31 -15.44
N TYR A 192 1.94 -2.57 -14.78
CA TYR A 192 2.00 -1.10 -14.69
C TYR A 192 3.14 -0.58 -13.83
N ALA A 193 3.47 -1.21 -12.69
CA ALA A 193 4.69 -0.84 -11.97
C ALA A 193 5.91 -1.09 -12.87
N VAL A 194 5.86 -2.13 -13.73
CA VAL A 194 6.93 -2.50 -14.66
C VAL A 194 7.00 -1.60 -15.91
N LEU A 195 5.90 -1.01 -16.38
CA LEU A 195 5.84 -0.19 -17.60
C LEU A 195 5.73 1.32 -17.36
N ASP A 196 5.23 1.76 -16.20
CA ASP A 196 5.02 3.17 -15.89
C ASP A 196 5.88 3.59 -14.67
N LYS A 197 6.91 4.41 -14.93
CA LYS A 197 8.01 4.74 -14.02
C LYS A 197 7.63 5.65 -12.82
N GLY A 198 6.37 5.68 -12.39
CA GLY A 198 5.86 6.75 -11.52
C GLY A 198 5.19 6.36 -10.20
N VAL A 199 4.79 5.10 -10.00
CA VAL A 199 4.02 4.70 -8.81
C VAL A 199 4.89 4.03 -7.77
N MET A 200 4.88 4.57 -6.55
CA MET A 200 5.64 4.07 -5.42
C MET A 200 4.82 3.04 -4.64
N VAL A 201 4.87 1.78 -5.06
CA VAL A 201 4.12 0.71 -4.40
C VAL A 201 4.87 0.22 -3.16
N VAL A 202 4.21 0.22 -2.02
CA VAL A 202 4.68 -0.36 -0.76
C VAL A 202 3.76 -1.49 -0.37
N ILE A 203 4.36 -2.63 -0.07
CA ILE A 203 3.66 -3.78 0.48
C ILE A 203 4.08 -3.92 1.94
N PRO A 204 3.18 -4.30 2.87
CA PRO A 204 3.53 -4.39 4.30
C PRO A 204 4.78 -5.25 4.54
N CYS A 205 4.88 -6.40 3.87
CA CYS A 205 6.06 -7.26 3.92
C CYS A 205 7.36 -6.59 3.43
N SER A 206 7.30 -5.78 2.35
CA SER A 206 8.51 -5.09 1.86
C SER A 206 8.98 -4.04 2.84
N TRP A 207 8.03 -3.33 3.44
CA TRP A 207 8.33 -2.33 4.45
C TRP A 207 8.95 -2.95 5.72
N VAL A 208 8.44 -4.09 6.20
CA VAL A 208 9.03 -4.77 7.37
C VAL A 208 10.47 -5.21 7.07
N ILE A 209 10.68 -5.87 5.93
CA ILE A 209 12.02 -6.34 5.55
C ILE A 209 12.97 -5.15 5.33
N ALA A 210 12.53 -4.10 4.64
CA ALA A 210 13.30 -2.88 4.42
C ALA A 210 13.67 -2.19 5.75
N SER A 211 12.70 -2.06 6.66
CA SER A 211 12.91 -1.46 7.98
C SER A 211 13.90 -2.28 8.82
N TYR A 212 13.83 -3.61 8.76
CA TYR A 212 14.83 -4.48 9.39
C TYR A 212 16.23 -4.24 8.82
N TYR A 213 16.37 -4.17 7.50
CA TYR A 213 17.64 -3.88 6.84
C TYR A 213 18.19 -2.52 7.27
N ARG A 214 17.34 -1.49 7.29
CA ARG A 214 17.75 -0.14 7.69
C ARG A 214 18.18 -0.05 9.15
N LYS A 215 17.48 -0.73 10.07
CA LYS A 215 17.78 -0.72 11.50
C LYS A 215 18.99 -1.58 11.88
N HIS A 216 19.20 -2.71 11.20
CA HIS A 216 20.19 -3.72 11.65
C HIS A 216 21.30 -3.99 10.65
N VAL A 217 21.00 -4.05 9.35
CA VAL A 217 22.00 -4.35 8.30
C VAL A 217 22.79 -3.11 7.94
N GLY A 218 22.13 -1.96 7.79
CA GLY A 218 22.74 -0.67 7.47
C GLY A 218 23.89 -0.31 8.41
N PRO A 219 23.66 -0.18 9.73
CA PRO A 219 24.73 0.14 10.68
C PRO A 219 25.86 -0.89 10.72
N ARG A 220 25.52 -2.18 10.58
CA ARG A 220 26.48 -3.28 10.77
C ARG A 220 27.39 -3.52 9.56
N TYR A 221 26.86 -3.38 8.34
CA TYR A 221 27.57 -3.79 7.12
C TYR A 221 27.78 -2.66 6.12
N VAL A 222 26.98 -1.61 6.17
CA VAL A 222 27.05 -0.45 5.25
C VAL A 222 27.61 0.78 5.97
N GLN A 223 27.56 0.81 7.31
CA GLN A 223 27.87 1.98 8.14
C GLN A 223 27.01 3.21 7.80
N SER A 224 25.81 2.98 7.26
CA SER A 224 24.86 4.01 6.88
C SER A 224 23.42 3.56 7.14
N GLN A 225 22.53 4.52 7.44
CA GLN A 225 21.09 4.31 7.53
C GLN A 225 20.33 4.90 6.33
N ARG A 226 21.04 5.44 5.33
CA ARG A 226 20.42 6.02 4.12
C ARG A 226 19.92 4.91 3.21
N ALA A 227 18.71 5.05 2.67
CA ALA A 227 18.08 4.05 1.82
C ALA A 227 18.93 3.74 0.59
N VAL A 228 19.54 4.76 -0.01
CA VAL A 228 20.37 4.63 -1.22
C VAL A 228 21.57 3.71 -0.96
N ASP A 229 22.32 3.94 0.12
CA ASP A 229 23.53 3.18 0.44
C ASP A 229 23.20 1.71 0.74
N ILE A 230 22.12 1.48 1.51
CA ILE A 230 21.66 0.12 1.84
C ILE A 230 21.16 -0.60 0.58
N PHE A 231 20.43 0.10 -0.28
CA PHE A 231 19.94 -0.47 -1.53
C PHE A 231 21.10 -0.85 -2.45
N GLN A 232 22.09 0.03 -2.61
CA GLN A 232 23.29 -0.24 -3.39
C GLN A 232 24.05 -1.46 -2.83
N TYR A 233 24.23 -1.55 -1.52
CA TYR A 233 24.82 -2.74 -0.89
C TYR A 233 24.07 -4.03 -1.23
N VAL A 234 22.73 -4.01 -1.19
CA VAL A 234 21.91 -5.19 -1.53
C VAL A 234 22.07 -5.59 -2.99
N VAL A 235 22.15 -4.61 -3.90
CA VAL A 235 22.42 -4.85 -5.33
C VAL A 235 23.84 -5.38 -5.53
N GLU A 236 24.86 -4.80 -4.91
CA GLU A 236 26.25 -5.25 -5.07
C GLU A 236 26.50 -6.66 -4.50
N LYS A 237 25.83 -7.01 -3.40
CA LYS A 237 25.86 -8.37 -2.82
C LYS A 237 24.89 -9.31 -3.53
N GLU A 238 24.66 -9.10 -4.83
CA GLU A 238 23.65 -9.74 -5.68
C GLU A 238 23.59 -11.27 -5.55
N SER A 239 24.74 -11.93 -5.32
CA SER A 239 24.85 -13.38 -5.12
C SER A 239 24.17 -13.90 -3.85
N ARG A 240 23.95 -13.03 -2.84
CA ARG A 240 23.25 -13.32 -1.57
C ARG A 240 21.77 -12.90 -1.57
N ILE A 241 21.26 -12.32 -2.67
CA ILE A 241 19.85 -11.91 -2.80
C ILE A 241 18.88 -13.08 -2.69
N LYS A 242 19.30 -14.33 -2.98
CA LYS A 242 18.46 -15.52 -2.75
C LYS A 242 17.88 -15.54 -1.34
N SER A 243 18.65 -15.15 -0.32
CA SER A 243 18.16 -15.08 1.06
C SER A 243 17.09 -14.00 1.25
N LEU A 244 17.30 -12.81 0.66
CA LEU A 244 16.32 -11.72 0.71
C LEU A 244 15.03 -12.09 -0.03
N VAL A 245 15.15 -12.58 -1.26
CA VAL A 245 14.01 -13.03 -2.08
C VAL A 245 13.28 -14.17 -1.37
N ASN A 246 13.98 -15.13 -0.76
CA ASN A 246 13.34 -16.19 0.01
C ASN A 246 12.59 -15.66 1.23
N ARG A 247 13.16 -14.70 1.98
CA ARG A 247 12.45 -14.04 3.11
C ARG A 247 11.21 -13.29 2.62
N PHE A 248 11.32 -12.60 1.49
CA PHE A 248 10.20 -11.92 0.83
C PHE A 248 9.12 -12.91 0.41
N GLU A 249 9.49 -13.98 -0.28
CA GLU A 249 8.56 -15.03 -0.68
C GLU A 249 7.90 -15.69 0.54
N GLN A 250 8.63 -15.96 1.61
CA GLN A 250 8.07 -16.51 2.86
C GLN A 250 7.07 -15.55 3.52
N CYS A 251 7.35 -14.24 3.54
CA CYS A 251 6.40 -13.25 4.06
C CYS A 251 5.15 -13.12 3.17
N MET A 252 5.28 -13.38 1.87
CA MET A 252 4.24 -13.12 0.87
C MET A 252 3.38 -14.35 0.50
N ARG A 253 3.82 -15.56 0.88
CA ARG A 253 3.14 -16.83 0.61
C ARG A 253 1.97 -17.04 1.55
#